data_AF-A0A6B2FZB1-F1
#
_entry.id   AF-A0A6B2FZB1-F1
#
_cell.length_a   1.000
_cell.length_b   1.000
_cell.length_c   1.000
_cell.angle_alpha   90.00
_cell.angle_beta   90.00
_cell.angle_gamma   90.00
#
_symmetry.space_group_name_H-M   'P 1'
#
loop_
_entity.id
_entity.type
_entity.pdbx_description
1 polymer ?
#
loop_
_entity_poly.entity_id
_entity_poly.type
_entity_poly.pdbx_seq_one_letter_code
_entity_poly.pdbx_strand_id
1 'polypeptide(L)'
;MKLAFITTLIVLLLVQMKITMCRYRARKLKSTAPVIPKRVVTHKWDDDPEQKPIPQKIPAQEITRNPKQNSAARQILSLKSIQQSIRSWEKKSYEEMSWLLEYLNRSCAPYAHLYSIGSSVQNREIWVLALSDNPSIHEVGEPEVKIIGNIHGNEDVGREVILHLLDYICSNIENDSELDSIVRNTRIHFLPSLNPDGSYFFSYIRIGNGAFASRKWQKYR
;
A
#
# COMPACT_ATOMS: atom_id res chain seq x y z
N MET A 1 26.30 -35.80 -34.51
CA MET A 1 26.79 -35.98 -33.13
C MET A 1 27.65 -34.84 -32.59
N LYS A 2 28.38 -34.04 -33.39
CA LYS A 2 29.28 -32.98 -32.87
C LYS A 2 28.58 -31.69 -32.36
N LEU A 3 27.36 -31.38 -32.84
CA LEU A 3 26.67 -30.12 -32.49
C LEU A 3 26.06 -30.12 -31.07
N ALA A 4 25.56 -31.28 -30.60
CA ALA A 4 24.97 -31.43 -29.26
C ALA A 4 26.00 -31.34 -28.12
N PHE A 5 27.27 -31.67 -28.38
CA PHE A 5 28.35 -31.52 -27.39
C PHE A 5 28.72 -30.06 -27.17
N ILE A 6 28.72 -29.25 -28.22
CA ILE A 6 29.07 -27.82 -28.15
C ILE A 6 28.02 -27.03 -27.37
N THR A 7 26.73 -27.29 -27.62
CA THR A 7 25.64 -26.63 -26.88
C THR A 7 25.65 -26.98 -25.40
N THR A 8 25.97 -28.22 -25.05
CA THR A 8 26.02 -28.66 -23.64
C THR A 8 27.22 -28.05 -22.90
N LEU A 9 28.37 -27.89 -23.57
CA LEU A 9 29.56 -27.25 -22.99
C LEU A 9 29.34 -25.75 -22.71
N ILE A 10 28.65 -25.04 -23.62
CA ILE A 10 28.34 -23.61 -23.48
C ILE A 10 27.39 -23.38 -22.28
N VAL A 11 26.36 -24.21 -22.13
CA VAL A 11 25.43 -24.10 -21.00
C VAL A 11 26.16 -24.34 -19.67
N LEU A 12 27.07 -25.31 -19.61
CA LEU A 12 27.86 -25.59 -18.40
C LEU A 12 28.80 -24.43 -18.02
N LEU A 13 29.44 -23.79 -19.00
CA LEU A 13 30.30 -22.63 -18.78
C LEU A 13 29.52 -21.41 -18.27
N LEU A 14 28.32 -21.15 -18.82
CA LEU A 14 27.46 -20.05 -18.37
C LEU A 14 26.96 -20.24 -16.92
N VAL A 15 26.70 -21.49 -16.52
CA VAL A 15 26.32 -21.81 -15.13
C VAL A 15 27.49 -21.60 -14.16
N GLN A 16 28.71 -22.01 -14.53
CA GLN A 16 29.91 -21.82 -13.67
C GLN A 16 30.27 -20.33 -13.50
N MET A 17 30.07 -19.50 -14.53
CA MET A 17 30.30 -18.05 -14.43
C MET A 17 29.33 -17.36 -13.45
N LYS A 18 28.03 -17.73 -13.46
CA LYS A 18 27.04 -17.17 -12.54
C LYS A 18 27.32 -17.51 -11.07
N ILE A 19 27.74 -18.75 -10.79
CA ILE A 19 28.06 -19.19 -9.42
C ILE A 19 29.29 -18.45 -8.87
N THR A 20 30.31 -18.26 -9.70
CA THR A 20 31.55 -17.56 -9.32
C THR A 20 31.29 -16.08 -9.00
N MET A 21 30.45 -15.40 -9.80
CA MET A 21 30.06 -14.01 -9.56
C MET A 21 29.23 -13.82 -8.28
N CYS A 22 28.33 -14.77 -7.96
CA CYS A 22 27.57 -14.76 -6.71
C CYS A 22 28.49 -14.87 -5.48
N ARG A 23 29.53 -15.73 -5.54
CA ARG A 23 30.50 -15.89 -4.45
C ARG A 23 31.41 -14.67 -4.27
N TYR A 24 31.77 -13.97 -5.35
CA TYR A 24 32.55 -12.73 -5.28
C TYR A 24 31.79 -11.59 -4.58
N ARG A 25 30.50 -11.42 -4.91
CA ARG A 25 29.65 -10.36 -4.34
C ARG A 25 29.41 -10.53 -2.83
N ALA A 26 29.31 -11.77 -2.35
CA ALA A 26 29.14 -12.08 -0.93
C ALA A 26 30.38 -11.75 -0.07
N ARG A 27 31.60 -11.79 -0.63
CA ARG A 27 32.84 -11.48 0.10
C ARG A 27 33.05 -9.97 0.31
N LYS A 28 32.57 -9.14 -0.61
CA LYS A 28 32.76 -7.67 -0.57
C LYS A 28 31.89 -6.96 0.48
N LEU A 29 30.86 -7.61 1.02
CA LEU A 29 29.93 -7.04 2.00
C LEU A 29 30.36 -7.22 3.47
N LYS A 30 31.41 -8.00 3.76
CA LYS A 30 31.84 -8.32 5.14
C LYS A 30 33.01 -7.48 5.68
N SER A 31 33.60 -6.57 4.89
CA SER A 31 34.87 -5.91 5.27
C SER A 31 34.77 -4.44 5.72
N THR A 32 33.58 -3.89 5.99
CA THR A 32 33.46 -2.48 6.39
C THR A 32 32.41 -2.26 7.48
N ALA A 33 32.85 -2.31 8.75
CA ALA A 33 32.10 -1.73 9.88
C ALA A 33 33.11 -1.16 10.91
N PRO A 34 33.02 0.13 11.30
CA PRO A 34 33.96 0.73 12.24
C PRO A 34 33.53 0.55 13.71
N VAL A 35 34.52 0.44 14.59
CA VAL A 35 34.39 0.35 16.06
C VAL A 35 34.68 1.74 16.67
N ILE A 36 33.82 2.25 17.57
CA ILE A 36 33.99 3.55 18.23
C ILE A 36 34.26 3.31 19.74
N PRO A 37 35.33 3.90 20.34
CA PRO A 37 35.61 3.73 21.76
C PRO A 37 34.87 4.77 22.62
N LYS A 38 34.50 4.37 23.84
CA LYS A 38 33.95 5.27 24.88
C LYS A 38 35.09 6.01 25.59
N ARG A 39 34.94 7.32 25.81
CA ARG A 39 35.78 8.09 26.74
C ARG A 39 34.91 8.78 27.79
N VAL A 40 35.32 8.57 29.04
CA VAL A 40 34.77 9.13 30.29
C VAL A 40 35.62 10.36 30.69
N VAL A 41 35.11 11.17 31.64
CA VAL A 41 35.81 12.13 32.55
C VAL A 41 35.76 13.60 32.10
N THR A 42 35.54 14.66 32.91
CA THR A 42 34.92 14.96 34.23
C THR A 42 34.69 16.49 34.30
N HIS A 43 33.85 16.93 35.23
CA HIS A 43 33.53 18.30 35.66
C HIS A 43 34.69 19.30 35.84
N LYS A 44 34.43 20.59 35.58
CA LYS A 44 34.65 21.71 36.53
C LYS A 44 33.93 22.99 36.09
N TRP A 45 33.21 23.62 37.01
CA TRP A 45 32.59 24.95 36.93
C TRP A 45 33.47 25.91 37.71
N ASP A 46 33.82 27.07 37.15
CA ASP A 46 34.34 28.23 37.89
C ASP A 46 33.94 29.52 37.13
N ASP A 47 33.60 30.54 37.91
CA ASP A 47 32.92 31.81 37.59
C ASP A 47 33.81 32.88 36.91
N ASP A 48 33.25 33.72 36.02
CA ASP A 48 33.16 35.19 36.10
C ASP A 48 32.71 35.84 34.75
N PRO A 49 32.12 37.06 34.75
CA PRO A 49 31.31 37.56 33.64
C PRO A 49 32.03 38.55 32.70
N GLU A 50 31.41 38.67 31.52
CA GLU A 50 31.30 39.90 30.71
C GLU A 50 32.47 40.35 29.83
N GLN A 51 32.31 40.06 28.52
CA GLN A 51 32.51 41.02 27.43
C GLN A 51 31.83 40.47 26.16
N LYS A 52 30.77 41.13 25.68
CA LYS A 52 30.16 40.82 24.37
C LYS A 52 30.62 41.85 23.33
N PRO A 53 31.33 41.41 22.27
CA PRO A 53 31.36 42.13 21.00
C PRO A 53 30.74 41.31 19.85
N ILE A 54 29.84 41.99 19.11
CA ILE A 54 29.43 41.88 17.70
C ILE A 54 29.43 40.47 17.04
N PRO A 55 28.26 39.96 16.57
CA PRO A 55 28.20 38.66 15.91
C PRO A 55 28.97 38.65 14.59
N GLN A 56 30.12 37.97 14.60
CA GLN A 56 30.82 37.54 13.38
C GLN A 56 30.03 36.41 12.71
N LYS A 57 29.96 36.45 11.37
CA LYS A 57 29.29 35.50 10.47
C LYS A 57 29.17 34.10 11.06
N ILE A 58 27.95 33.60 11.27
CA ILE A 58 27.70 32.20 11.61
C ILE A 58 28.24 31.35 10.44
N PRO A 59 29.31 30.54 10.64
CA PRO A 59 29.68 29.52 9.67
C PRO A 59 28.61 28.44 9.73
N ALA A 60 28.26 27.86 8.58
CA ALA A 60 27.22 26.84 8.41
C ALA A 60 27.17 25.87 9.61
N GLN A 61 26.09 25.94 10.40
CA GLN A 61 25.84 24.95 11.43
C GLN A 61 25.55 23.62 10.74
N GLU A 62 26.48 22.69 10.88
CA GLU A 62 26.27 21.29 10.61
C GLU A 62 25.18 20.80 11.58
N ILE A 63 23.95 20.68 11.08
CA ILE A 63 22.82 20.10 11.79
C ILE A 63 23.27 18.72 12.27
N THR A 64 23.47 18.58 13.58
CA THR A 64 23.83 17.32 14.23
C THR A 64 22.68 16.33 14.05
N ARG A 65 22.76 15.52 13.00
CA ARG A 65 21.77 14.48 12.65
C ARG A 65 21.76 13.41 13.74
N ASN A 66 20.77 13.46 14.63
CA ASN A 66 20.52 12.40 15.60
C ASN A 66 20.09 11.10 14.87
N PRO A 67 20.84 9.97 14.94
CA PRO A 67 20.55 8.76 14.17
C PRO A 67 19.19 8.13 14.48
N LYS A 68 18.64 8.37 15.68
CA LYS A 68 17.34 7.86 16.10
C LYS A 68 16.16 8.62 15.48
N GLN A 69 16.34 9.88 15.11
CA GLN A 69 15.31 10.64 14.38
C GLN A 69 15.22 10.23 12.91
N ASN A 70 16.22 9.49 12.40
CA ASN A 70 16.27 9.07 11.00
C ASN A 70 15.48 7.78 10.69
N SER A 71 15.13 6.93 11.68
CA SER A 71 14.31 5.73 11.37
C SER A 71 12.83 6.07 11.25
N ALA A 72 12.27 6.85 12.18
CA ALA A 72 10.90 7.34 12.12
C ALA A 72 10.70 8.23 10.90
N ALA A 73 11.63 9.15 10.60
CA ALA A 73 11.56 9.96 9.40
C ALA A 73 11.58 9.13 8.11
N ARG A 74 12.40 8.05 8.03
CA ARG A 74 12.40 7.13 6.88
C ARG A 74 11.12 6.32 6.78
N GLN A 75 10.58 5.85 7.90
CA GLN A 75 9.29 5.16 7.94
C GLN A 75 8.17 6.09 7.51
N ILE A 76 8.14 7.33 8.00
CA ILE A 76 7.17 8.36 7.59
C ILE A 76 7.31 8.70 6.11
N LEU A 77 8.54 8.84 5.58
CA LEU A 77 8.78 9.07 4.15
C LEU A 77 8.29 7.89 3.31
N SER A 78 8.54 6.65 3.75
CA SER A 78 8.04 5.44 3.10
C SER A 78 6.52 5.36 3.13
N LEU A 79 5.89 5.70 4.26
CA LEU A 79 4.44 5.71 4.39
C LEU A 79 3.82 6.80 3.51
N LYS A 80 4.42 7.98 3.45
CA LYS A 80 3.99 9.07 2.55
C LYS A 80 4.13 8.67 1.08
N SER A 81 5.23 8.02 0.68
CA SER A 81 5.38 7.55 -0.70
C SER A 81 4.38 6.43 -1.04
N ILE A 82 4.10 5.53 -0.10
CA ILE A 82 3.07 4.49 -0.26
C ILE A 82 1.69 5.14 -0.39
N GLN A 83 1.34 6.06 0.53
CA GLN A 83 0.08 6.80 0.48
C GLN A 83 -0.07 7.56 -0.84
N GLN A 84 1.00 8.16 -1.35
CA GLN A 84 0.96 8.91 -2.60
C GLN A 84 0.86 8.01 -3.83
N SER A 85 1.52 6.84 -3.82
CA SER A 85 1.34 5.80 -4.85
C SER A 85 -0.10 5.26 -4.83
N ILE A 86 -0.68 5.07 -3.65
CA ILE A 86 -2.06 4.61 -3.49
C ILE A 86 -3.05 5.69 -3.93
N ARG A 87 -2.73 6.97 -3.73
CA ARG A 87 -3.52 8.09 -4.25
C ARG A 87 -3.31 8.37 -5.73
N SER A 88 -2.35 7.71 -6.36
CA SER A 88 -2.17 7.81 -7.81
C SER A 88 -3.27 7.02 -8.56
N TRP A 89 -3.50 7.42 -9.81
CA TRP A 89 -4.39 6.72 -10.75
C TRP A 89 -3.74 5.46 -11.37
N GLU A 90 -2.60 5.02 -10.83
CA GLU A 90 -2.00 3.77 -11.24
C GLU A 90 -2.85 2.59 -10.76
N LYS A 91 -2.88 1.54 -11.60
CA LYS A 91 -3.59 0.30 -11.31
C LYS A 91 -3.02 -0.33 -10.03
N LYS A 92 -3.88 -0.52 -9.02
CA LYS A 92 -3.48 -1.16 -7.76
C LYS A 92 -3.44 -2.67 -7.89
N SER A 93 -2.46 -3.32 -7.28
CA SER A 93 -2.54 -4.75 -6.99
C SER A 93 -3.68 -5.04 -6.00
N TYR A 94 -4.13 -6.29 -5.92
CA TYR A 94 -5.09 -6.74 -4.91
C TYR A 94 -4.56 -6.46 -3.50
N GLU A 95 -3.26 -6.62 -3.27
CA GLU A 95 -2.62 -6.38 -1.99
C GLU A 95 -2.66 -4.89 -1.62
N GLU A 96 -2.34 -4.00 -2.56
CA GLU A 96 -2.45 -2.55 -2.38
C GLU A 96 -3.90 -2.09 -2.20
N MET A 97 -4.83 -2.67 -2.96
CA MET A 97 -6.26 -2.42 -2.82
C MET A 97 -6.77 -2.84 -1.43
N SER A 98 -6.41 -4.05 -0.98
CA SER A 98 -6.83 -4.56 0.34
C SER A 98 -6.28 -3.67 1.45
N TRP A 99 -5.00 -3.29 1.36
CA TRP A 99 -4.40 -2.37 2.32
C TRP A 99 -5.10 -1.01 2.33
N LEU A 100 -5.45 -0.46 1.16
CA LEU A 100 -6.16 0.81 1.06
C LEU A 100 -7.54 0.72 1.73
N LEU A 101 -8.29 -0.37 1.50
CA LEU A 101 -9.59 -0.55 2.12
C LEU A 101 -9.49 -0.68 3.65
N GLU A 102 -8.49 -1.42 4.16
CA GLU A 102 -8.22 -1.49 5.60
C GLU A 102 -7.77 -0.15 6.20
N TYR A 103 -7.01 0.62 5.43
CA TYR A 103 -6.62 1.97 5.81
C TYR A 103 -7.84 2.88 5.90
N LEU A 104 -8.68 2.92 4.85
CA LEU A 104 -9.89 3.74 4.80
C LEU A 104 -10.87 3.36 5.90
N ASN A 105 -11.06 2.06 6.16
CA ASN A 105 -11.90 1.60 7.26
C ASN A 105 -11.49 2.19 8.63
N ARG A 106 -10.19 2.37 8.84
CA ARG A 106 -9.65 2.95 10.09
C ARG A 106 -9.68 4.47 10.08
N SER A 107 -9.31 5.10 8.95
CA SER A 107 -9.20 6.55 8.86
C SER A 107 -10.55 7.25 8.74
N CYS A 108 -11.56 6.54 8.25
CA CYS A 108 -12.91 7.05 7.98
C CYS A 108 -13.91 6.65 9.08
N ALA A 109 -13.43 6.10 10.20
CA ALA A 109 -14.29 5.82 11.35
C ALA A 109 -14.89 7.13 11.91
N PRO A 110 -16.16 7.15 12.35
CA PRO A 110 -17.05 5.99 12.54
C PRO A 110 -17.86 5.59 11.29
N TYR A 111 -17.69 6.26 10.16
CA TYR A 111 -18.57 6.12 8.99
C TYR A 111 -18.32 4.87 8.13
N ALA A 112 -17.24 4.13 8.38
CA ALA A 112 -16.83 3.02 7.53
C ALA A 112 -16.90 1.65 8.22
N HIS A 113 -17.32 0.63 7.47
CA HIS A 113 -17.29 -0.76 7.89
C HIS A 113 -16.84 -1.67 6.74
N LEU A 114 -15.63 -2.23 6.88
CA LEU A 114 -15.05 -3.20 5.95
C LEU A 114 -15.45 -4.62 6.32
N TYR A 115 -15.96 -5.36 5.33
CA TYR A 115 -16.27 -6.77 5.48
C TYR A 115 -16.02 -7.53 4.17
N SER A 116 -15.99 -8.85 4.25
CA SER A 116 -15.88 -9.73 3.10
C SER A 116 -17.20 -10.46 2.86
N ILE A 117 -17.57 -10.63 1.59
CA ILE A 117 -18.75 -11.43 1.18
C ILE A 117 -18.38 -12.87 0.78
N GLY A 118 -17.12 -13.26 1.00
CA GLY A 118 -16.58 -14.58 0.68
C GLY A 118 -15.25 -14.49 -0.05
N SER A 119 -14.76 -15.63 -0.53
CA SER A 119 -13.47 -15.73 -1.19
C SER A 119 -13.60 -16.14 -2.66
N SER A 120 -12.67 -15.68 -3.49
CA SER A 120 -12.53 -16.03 -4.89
C SER A 120 -12.08 -17.49 -5.07
N VAL A 121 -11.95 -17.94 -6.32
CA VAL A 121 -11.49 -19.31 -6.62
C VAL A 121 -10.03 -19.49 -6.18
N GLN A 122 -9.22 -18.44 -6.25
CA GLN A 122 -7.84 -18.44 -5.75
C GLN A 122 -7.74 -18.01 -4.27
N ASN A 123 -8.84 -18.05 -3.52
CA ASN A 123 -8.87 -17.75 -2.09
C ASN A 123 -8.45 -16.29 -1.76
N ARG A 124 -8.87 -15.34 -2.59
CA ARG A 124 -8.77 -13.90 -2.32
C ARG A 124 -10.11 -13.39 -1.77
N GLU A 125 -10.08 -12.60 -0.71
CA GLU A 125 -11.29 -12.00 -0.13
C GLU A 125 -11.98 -11.07 -1.13
N ILE A 126 -13.31 -11.10 -1.13
CA ILE A 126 -14.13 -10.19 -1.93
C ILE A 126 -14.59 -9.09 -0.99
N TRP A 127 -13.79 -8.02 -0.96
CA TRP A 127 -13.98 -6.90 -0.05
C TRP A 127 -15.16 -6.01 -0.42
N VAL A 128 -15.88 -5.57 0.61
CA VAL A 128 -16.90 -4.53 0.54
C VAL A 128 -16.65 -3.53 1.67
N LEU A 129 -16.59 -2.24 1.33
CA LEU A 129 -16.56 -1.16 2.30
C LEU A 129 -17.92 -0.48 2.31
N ALA A 130 -18.65 -0.57 3.42
CA ALA A 130 -19.90 0.17 3.63
C ALA A 130 -19.60 1.55 4.22
N LEU A 131 -20.25 2.58 3.68
CA LEU A 131 -20.28 3.93 4.23
C LEU A 131 -21.71 4.29 4.65
N SER A 132 -21.89 4.73 5.89
CA SER A 132 -23.14 5.24 6.49
C SER A 132 -22.79 5.89 7.84
N ASP A 133 -23.72 6.57 8.51
CA ASP A 133 -23.56 6.93 9.91
C ASP A 133 -23.64 5.71 10.86
N ASN A 134 -24.33 4.64 10.45
CA ASN A 134 -24.34 3.34 11.13
C ASN A 134 -23.93 2.18 10.20
N PRO A 135 -22.66 2.13 9.74
CA PRO A 135 -22.26 1.31 8.60
C PRO A 135 -22.31 -0.21 8.83
N SER A 136 -22.41 -0.67 10.07
CA SER A 136 -22.48 -2.10 10.43
C SER A 136 -23.91 -2.67 10.43
N ILE A 137 -24.93 -1.83 10.55
CA ILE A 137 -26.33 -2.25 10.71
C ILE A 137 -27.21 -1.68 9.61
N HIS A 138 -28.36 -2.32 9.37
CA HIS A 138 -29.39 -1.80 8.48
C HIS A 138 -30.42 -1.02 9.30
N GLU A 139 -30.77 0.19 8.85
CA GLU A 139 -31.78 1.04 9.49
C GLU A 139 -33.07 1.07 8.67
N VAL A 140 -34.21 0.92 9.35
CA VAL A 140 -35.51 0.90 8.68
C VAL A 140 -35.81 2.27 8.10
N GLY A 141 -36.00 2.33 6.77
CA GLY A 141 -36.24 3.57 6.04
C GLY A 141 -34.99 4.18 5.43
N GLU A 142 -33.80 3.71 5.81
CA GLU A 142 -32.54 4.06 5.14
C GLU A 142 -32.38 3.22 3.86
N PRO A 143 -32.21 3.85 2.68
CA PRO A 143 -31.95 3.13 1.44
C PRO A 143 -30.56 2.46 1.44
N GLU A 144 -30.53 1.24 0.88
CA GLU A 144 -29.30 0.43 0.71
C GLU A 144 -28.86 0.46 -0.75
N VAL A 145 -27.70 1.07 -1.03
CA VAL A 145 -27.14 1.22 -2.38
C VAL A 145 -25.88 0.37 -2.50
N LYS A 146 -25.65 -0.22 -3.68
CA LYS A 146 -24.40 -0.94 -3.96
C LYS A 146 -23.76 -0.48 -5.26
N ILE A 147 -22.46 -0.27 -5.22
CA ILE A 147 -21.62 0.09 -6.37
C ILE A 147 -20.57 -1.01 -6.53
N ILE A 148 -20.62 -1.71 -7.66
CA ILE A 148 -19.80 -2.90 -7.93
C ILE A 148 -18.92 -2.64 -9.15
N GLY A 149 -17.62 -2.86 -9.00
CA GLY A 149 -16.62 -2.76 -10.05
C GLY A 149 -15.98 -4.10 -10.42
N ASN A 150 -15.30 -4.09 -11.58
CA ASN A 150 -14.36 -5.15 -12.00
C ASN A 150 -14.96 -6.57 -11.89
N ILE A 151 -16.18 -6.71 -12.39
CA ILE A 151 -16.87 -8.00 -12.60
C ILE A 151 -16.12 -8.82 -13.65
N HIS A 152 -15.62 -8.13 -14.69
CA HIS A 152 -14.64 -8.66 -15.61
C HIS A 152 -13.27 -8.17 -15.14
N GLY A 153 -12.33 -9.10 -14.94
CA GLY A 153 -11.06 -8.81 -14.27
C GLY A 153 -10.13 -7.90 -15.07
N ASN A 154 -10.40 -7.70 -16.36
CA ASN A 154 -9.65 -6.80 -17.24
C ASN A 154 -10.26 -5.40 -17.39
N GLU A 155 -11.43 -5.16 -16.79
CA GLU A 155 -12.11 -3.87 -16.78
C GLU A 155 -11.78 -3.15 -15.47
N ASP A 156 -10.50 -2.79 -15.32
CA ASP A 156 -9.96 -2.26 -14.05
C ASP A 156 -10.40 -0.82 -13.77
N VAL A 157 -10.88 -0.08 -14.77
CA VAL A 157 -11.29 1.32 -14.62
C VAL A 157 -12.35 1.48 -13.53
N GLY A 158 -13.36 0.60 -13.51
CA GLY A 158 -14.42 0.66 -12.50
C GLY A 158 -13.89 0.43 -11.07
N ARG A 159 -12.86 -0.42 -10.91
CA ARG A 159 -12.22 -0.66 -9.62
C ARG A 159 -11.50 0.58 -9.13
N GLU A 160 -10.66 1.18 -9.96
CA GLU A 160 -9.89 2.36 -9.56
C GLU A 160 -10.81 3.56 -9.28
N VAL A 161 -11.85 3.77 -10.09
CA VAL A 161 -12.86 4.82 -9.85
C VAL A 161 -13.52 4.65 -8.48
N ILE A 162 -13.90 3.42 -8.10
CA ILE A 162 -14.48 3.15 -6.78
C ILE A 162 -13.48 3.46 -5.66
N LEU A 163 -12.22 3.05 -5.81
CA LEU A 163 -11.19 3.29 -4.78
C LEU A 163 -10.91 4.79 -4.59
N HIS A 164 -10.86 5.55 -5.68
CA HIS A 164 -10.70 7.01 -5.62
C HIS A 164 -11.94 7.70 -5.04
N LEU A 165 -13.14 7.22 -5.37
CA LEU A 165 -14.38 7.73 -4.80
C LEU A 165 -14.42 7.51 -3.28
N LEU A 166 -14.00 6.35 -2.81
CA LEU A 166 -13.90 6.06 -1.37
C LEU A 166 -12.90 6.98 -0.65
N ASP A 167 -11.69 7.17 -1.20
CA ASP A 167 -10.69 8.10 -0.63
C ASP A 167 -11.20 9.55 -0.63
N TYR A 168 -11.93 9.94 -1.68
CA TYR A 168 -12.55 11.25 -1.79
C TYR A 168 -13.64 11.46 -0.74
N ILE A 169 -14.61 10.55 -0.61
CA ILE A 169 -15.69 10.67 0.38
C ILE A 169 -15.09 10.75 1.78
N CYS A 170 -14.20 9.83 2.15
CA CYS A 170 -13.59 9.79 3.47
C CYS A 170 -12.72 11.01 3.79
N SER A 171 -12.15 11.69 2.79
CA SER A 171 -11.36 12.91 3.01
C SER A 171 -12.22 14.17 3.12
N ASN A 172 -13.47 14.15 2.64
CA ASN A 172 -14.29 15.35 2.50
C ASN A 172 -15.60 15.32 3.29
N ILE A 173 -16.01 14.18 3.85
CA ILE A 173 -17.30 14.04 4.56
C ILE A 173 -17.52 15.10 5.65
N GLU A 174 -16.49 15.47 6.41
CA GLU A 174 -16.62 16.47 7.48
C GLU A 174 -16.67 17.92 6.96
N ASN A 175 -16.24 18.16 5.72
CA ASN A 175 -16.11 19.50 5.14
C ASN A 175 -17.17 19.79 4.07
N ASP A 176 -17.88 18.77 3.60
CA ASP A 176 -18.88 18.85 2.55
C ASP A 176 -20.24 18.39 3.10
N SER A 177 -21.15 19.34 3.28
CA SER A 177 -22.47 19.08 3.85
C SER A 177 -23.36 18.24 2.93
N GLU A 178 -23.11 18.24 1.61
CA GLU A 178 -23.84 17.37 0.69
C GLU A 178 -23.38 15.92 0.86
N LEU A 179 -22.07 15.68 0.98
CA LEU A 179 -21.53 14.35 1.26
C LEU A 179 -21.96 13.81 2.63
N ASP A 180 -21.91 14.64 3.68
CA ASP A 180 -22.41 14.25 5.01
C ASP A 180 -23.89 13.87 4.95
N SER A 181 -24.71 14.68 4.25
CA SER A 181 -26.13 14.37 4.04
C SER A 181 -26.34 13.05 3.30
N ILE A 182 -25.57 12.77 2.25
CA ILE A 182 -25.68 11.51 1.51
C ILE A 182 -25.33 10.31 2.41
N VAL A 183 -24.22 10.38 3.15
CA VAL A 183 -23.75 9.26 3.99
C VAL A 183 -24.67 9.04 5.20
N ARG A 184 -25.28 10.08 5.77
CA ARG A 184 -26.23 9.94 6.89
C ARG A 184 -27.61 9.43 6.47
N ASN A 185 -27.99 9.61 5.21
CA ASN A 185 -29.32 9.24 4.73
C ASN A 185 -29.30 8.00 3.84
N THR A 186 -28.15 7.36 3.62
CA THR A 186 -28.01 6.24 2.70
C THR A 186 -26.83 5.38 3.11
N ARG A 187 -27.05 4.07 3.16
CA ARG A 187 -25.99 3.10 3.33
C ARG A 187 -25.48 2.60 2.00
N ILE A 188 -24.24 2.96 1.68
CA ILE A 188 -23.63 2.70 0.38
C ILE A 188 -22.53 1.64 0.52
N HIS A 189 -22.70 0.52 -0.17
CA HIS A 189 -21.77 -0.59 -0.21
C HIS A 189 -20.90 -0.54 -1.46
N PHE A 190 -19.61 -0.33 -1.27
CA PHE A 190 -18.63 -0.27 -2.35
C PHE A 190 -17.87 -1.58 -2.47
N LEU A 191 -17.99 -2.24 -3.61
CA LEU A 191 -17.29 -3.48 -3.96
C LEU A 191 -16.35 -3.19 -5.13
N PRO A 192 -15.06 -2.89 -4.89
CA PRO A 192 -14.16 -2.47 -5.95
C PRO A 192 -13.86 -3.56 -6.99
N SER A 193 -13.73 -4.83 -6.56
CA SER A 193 -13.41 -5.96 -7.44
C SER A 193 -14.18 -7.21 -7.07
N LEU A 194 -15.14 -7.60 -7.93
CA LEU A 194 -15.87 -8.85 -7.80
C LEU A 194 -15.08 -10.05 -8.33
N ASN A 195 -14.12 -9.81 -9.25
CA ASN A 195 -13.28 -10.85 -9.83
C ASN A 195 -11.78 -10.53 -9.64
N PRO A 196 -11.26 -10.60 -8.40
CA PRO A 196 -9.86 -10.29 -8.12
C PRO A 196 -8.88 -11.30 -8.75
N ASP A 197 -9.33 -12.51 -9.12
CA ASP A 197 -8.50 -13.51 -9.78
C ASP A 197 -8.26 -13.15 -11.25
N GLY A 198 -9.30 -12.64 -11.92
CA GLY A 198 -9.27 -12.27 -13.33
C GLY A 198 -8.34 -11.09 -13.64
N SER A 199 -8.01 -10.26 -12.64
CA SER A 199 -7.10 -9.13 -12.84
C SER A 199 -5.62 -9.52 -12.97
N TYR A 200 -5.26 -10.75 -12.58
CA TYR A 200 -3.89 -11.29 -12.63
C TYR A 200 -3.65 -12.23 -13.80
N PHE A 201 -4.70 -12.85 -14.34
CA PHE A 201 -4.57 -13.92 -15.33
C PHE A 201 -5.17 -13.51 -16.68
N PHE A 202 -4.61 -14.03 -17.76
CA PHE A 202 -5.05 -13.84 -19.16
C PHE A 202 -6.46 -14.44 -19.45
N SER A 203 -7.30 -14.66 -18.42
CA SER A 203 -8.70 -15.08 -18.52
C SER A 203 -9.61 -13.89 -18.21
N TYR A 204 -9.59 -12.93 -19.14
CA TYR A 204 -10.10 -11.56 -19.06
C TYR A 204 -11.53 -11.40 -18.52
N ILE A 205 -12.45 -12.30 -18.89
CA ILE A 205 -13.89 -12.17 -18.62
C ILE A 205 -14.40 -13.30 -17.70
N ARG A 206 -13.54 -14.28 -17.39
CA ARG A 206 -13.92 -15.51 -16.69
C ARG A 206 -13.39 -15.49 -15.26
N ILE A 207 -14.18 -16.00 -14.32
CA ILE A 207 -13.72 -16.29 -12.95
C ILE A 207 -12.80 -17.51 -12.97
N GLY A 208 -12.06 -17.79 -11.89
CA GLY A 208 -11.03 -18.84 -11.86
C GLY A 208 -11.45 -20.26 -12.25
N ASN A 209 -12.75 -20.53 -12.37
CA ASN A 209 -13.29 -21.80 -12.89
C ASN A 209 -13.66 -21.79 -14.40
N GLY A 210 -13.35 -20.71 -15.12
CA GLY A 210 -13.62 -20.57 -16.55
C GLY A 210 -15.05 -20.09 -16.91
N ALA A 211 -15.91 -19.73 -15.95
CA ALA A 211 -17.25 -19.20 -16.22
C ALA A 211 -17.29 -17.66 -16.27
N PHE A 212 -18.29 -17.07 -16.94
CA PHE A 212 -18.52 -15.62 -16.89
C PHE A 212 -19.26 -15.24 -15.60
N ALA A 213 -18.71 -14.30 -14.82
CA ALA A 213 -19.37 -13.81 -13.59
C ALA A 213 -20.76 -13.22 -13.90
N SER A 214 -20.85 -12.40 -14.94
CA SER A 214 -22.07 -11.74 -15.40
C SER A 214 -23.16 -12.69 -15.94
N ARG A 215 -22.85 -13.97 -16.20
CA ARG A 215 -23.82 -14.95 -16.71
C ARG A 215 -24.24 -16.00 -15.67
N LYS A 216 -23.76 -15.91 -14.43
CA LYS A 216 -24.13 -16.85 -13.34
C LYS A 216 -25.38 -16.44 -12.55
N TRP A 217 -25.89 -15.22 -12.73
CA TRP A 217 -26.98 -14.65 -11.94
C TRP A 217 -28.32 -15.40 -12.02
N GLN A 218 -28.55 -16.24 -13.03
CA GLN A 218 -29.83 -16.94 -13.21
C GLN A 218 -29.87 -18.40 -12.73
N LYS A 219 -28.77 -18.97 -12.21
CA LYS A 219 -28.74 -20.41 -11.88
C LYS A 219 -29.20 -20.77 -10.46
N TYR A 220 -29.60 -19.78 -9.65
CA TYR A 220 -29.95 -19.97 -8.24
C TYR A 220 -31.24 -19.25 -7.80
N ARG A 221 -32.20 -19.05 -8.72
CA ARG A 221 -33.57 -18.70 -8.34
C ARG A 221 -34.44 -19.95 -8.29
#